data_AF-A0A923MG47-F1
#
_entry.id   AF-A0A923MG47-F1
#
_cell.length_a   1.000
_cell.length_b   1.000
_cell.length_c   1.000
_cell.angle_alpha   90.00
_cell.angle_beta   90.00
_cell.angle_gamma   90.00
#
_symmetry.space_group_name_H-M   'P 1'
#
loop_
_entity.id
_entity.type
_entity.pdbx_description
1 polymer ?
#
loop_
_entity_poly.entity_id
_entity_poly.type
_entity_poly.pdbx_seq_one_letter_code
_entity_poly.pdbx_strand_id
1 'polypeptide(L)' 'MKRYAVCITDDDGGTGEAVFTVKNKTEARARGRLYIRQWQLPNGKIEYIRELAEGEEAVKFGRAAGY' A
#
# COMPACT_ATOMS: atom_id res chain seq x y z
N MET A 1 11.39 6.49 13.08
CA MET A 1 10.42 5.62 12.37
C MET A 1 10.57 5.90 10.89
N LYS A 2 10.40 4.90 10.03
CA LYS A 2 10.61 5.02 8.58
C LYS A 2 9.29 4.94 7.84
N ARG A 3 9.20 5.55 6.66
CA ARG A 3 8.02 5.45 5.80
C ARG A 3 8.21 4.29 4.84
N TYR A 4 7.20 3.46 4.71
CA TYR A 4 7.15 2.37 3.75
C TYR A 4 5.90 2.53 2.90
N ALA A 5 6.07 2.52 1.58
CA ALA A 5 5.00 2.34 0.63
C ALA A 5 4.74 0.84 0.46
N VAL A 6 3.50 0.44 0.63
CA VAL A 6 3.01 -0.92 0.44
C VAL A 6 2.06 -0.88 -0.74
N CYS A 7 2.49 -1.45 -1.86
CA CYS A 7 1.65 -1.57 -3.04
C CYS A 7 0.64 -2.70 -2.84
N ILE A 8 -0.64 -2.36 -2.97
CA ILE A 8 -1.76 -3.28 -2.83
C ILE A 8 -2.52 -3.26 -4.16
N THR A 9 -2.75 -4.45 -4.71
CA THR A 9 -3.57 -4.65 -5.90
C THR A 9 -4.85 -5.36 -5.48
N ASP A 10 -5.98 -4.80 -5.89
CA ASP A 10 -7.32 -5.39 -5.75
C ASP A 10 -7.63 -6.36 -6.90
N ASP A 11 -8.67 -7.19 -6.75
CA ASP A 11 -9.15 -8.13 -7.75
C ASP A 11 -9.53 -7.45 -9.08
N ASP A 12 -10.08 -6.24 -9.02
CA ASP A 12 -10.52 -5.46 -10.19
C ASP A 12 -9.34 -4.87 -11.00
N GLY A 13 -8.09 -5.18 -10.62
CA GLY A 13 -6.88 -4.63 -11.21
C GLY A 13 -6.50 -3.23 -10.69
N GLY A 14 -7.32 -2.68 -9.79
CA GLY A 14 -7.01 -1.43 -9.09
C GLY A 14 -5.77 -1.58 -8.23
N THR A 15 -4.71 -0.85 -8.55
CA THR A 15 -3.45 -0.89 -7.81
C THR A 15 -3.22 0.46 -7.13
N GLY A 16 -2.76 0.45 -5.88
CA GLY A 16 -2.32 1.67 -5.21
C GLY A 16 -1.40 1.43 -4.04
N GLU A 17 -0.59 2.43 -3.72
CA GLU A 17 0.38 2.35 -2.63
C GLU A 17 -0.19 2.99 -1.35
N ALA A 18 -0.24 2.20 -0.28
CA ALA A 18 -0.55 2.69 1.05
C ALA A 18 0.75 3.03 1.79
N VAL A 19 0.82 4.23 2.38
CA VAL A 19 2.00 4.67 3.13
C VAL A 19 1.82 4.41 4.61
N PHE A 20 2.79 3.70 5.20
CA PHE A 20 2.83 3.44 6.63
C PHE A 20 4.14 3.92 7.25
N THR A 21 4.03 4.64 8.36
CA THR A 21 5.18 5.01 9.18
C THR A 21 5.40 3.94 10.24
N VAL A 22 6.42 3.08 10.06
CA VAL A 22 6.72 1.92 10.92
C VAL A 22 8.23 1.76 11.12
N LYS A 23 8.70 0.82 11.95
CA LYS A 23 10.14 0.67 12.22
C LYS A 23 10.85 -0.18 11.17
N ASN A 24 10.16 -1.12 10.53
CA ASN A 24 10.73 -2.06 9.57
C ASN A 24 9.70 -2.54 8.51
N LYS A 25 10.19 -3.23 7.48
CA LYS A 25 9.35 -3.81 6.40
C LYS A 25 8.33 -4.83 6.90
N THR A 26 8.63 -5.57 7.98
CA THR A 26 7.73 -6.58 8.54
C THR A 26 6.46 -5.94 9.12
N GLU A 27 6.60 -4.86 9.88
CA GLU A 27 5.47 -4.07 10.38
C GLU A 27 4.69 -3.42 9.23
N ALA A 28 5.38 -2.96 8.17
CA ALA A 28 4.71 -2.38 7.00
C ALA A 28 3.81 -3.43 6.33
N ARG A 29 4.29 -4.67 6.19
CA ARG A 29 3.50 -5.78 5.65
C ARG A 29 2.29 -6.11 6.53
N ALA A 30 2.47 -6.13 7.84
CA ALA A 30 1.38 -6.37 8.78
C ALA A 30 0.30 -5.28 8.68
N ARG A 31 0.72 -4.00 8.63
CA ARG A 31 -0.16 -2.85 8.38
C ARG A 31 -0.88 -2.94 7.04
N GLY A 32 -0.18 -3.32 5.97
CA GLY A 32 -0.78 -3.54 4.65
C GLY A 32 -1.86 -4.63 4.65
N ARG A 33 -1.64 -5.74 5.36
CA ARG A 33 -2.65 -6.81 5.51
C ARG A 33 -3.86 -6.35 6.31
N LEU A 34 -3.65 -5.55 7.36
CA LEU A 34 -4.73 -4.94 8.11
C LEU A 34 -5.51 -3.95 7.25
N TYR A 35 -4.82 -3.18 6.39
CA TYR A 35 -5.44 -2.26 5.45
C TYR A 35 -6.35 -3.00 4.46
N ILE A 36 -5.87 -4.06 3.82
CA ILE A 36 -6.69 -4.92 2.94
C ILE A 36 -7.97 -5.40 3.65
N ARG A 37 -7.83 -5.88 4.90
CA ARG A 37 -8.98 -6.32 5.70
C ARG A 37 -9.93 -5.18 6.09
N GLN A 38 -9.39 -4.02 6.46
CA GLN A 38 -10.17 -2.86 6.89
C GLN A 38 -11.00 -2.29 5.73
N TRP A 39 -10.41 -2.25 4.54
CA TRP A 39 -11.06 -1.76 3.33
C TRP A 39 -11.86 -2.84 2.60
N GLN A 40 -11.93 -4.05 3.17
CA GLN A 40 -12.61 -5.22 2.62
C GLN A 40 -12.27 -5.44 1.14
N LEU A 41 -11.00 -5.26 0.77
CA LEU A 41 -10.53 -5.47 -0.61
C LEU A 41 -10.52 -6.98 -0.88
N PRO A 42 -11.50 -7.53 -1.62
CA PRO A 42 -11.53 -8.96 -1.91
C PRO A 42 -10.29 -9.31 -2.73
N ASN A 43 -9.59 -10.38 -2.36
CA ASN A 43 -8.32 -10.80 -2.97
C ASN A 43 -7.19 -9.75 -2.99
N GLY A 44 -7.28 -8.69 -2.17
CA GLY A 44 -6.24 -7.68 -2.04
C GLY A 44 -4.88 -8.32 -1.75
N LYS A 45 -3.93 -8.15 -2.66
CA LYS A 45 -2.58 -8.71 -2.57
C LYS A 45 -1.57 -7.60 -2.38
N ILE A 46 -0.60 -7.84 -1.49
CA ILE A 46 0.57 -6.96 -1.36
C ILE A 46 1.56 -7.40 -2.43
N GLU A 47 1.80 -6.55 -3.44
CA GLU A 47 2.79 -6.81 -4.47
C GLU A 47 4.21 -6.56 -3.97
N TYR A 48 4.48 -5.35 -3.50
CA TYR A 48 5.80 -4.98 -3.03
C TYR A 48 5.74 -3.99 -1.87
N ILE A 49 6.86 -3.91 -1.15
CA ILE A 49 7.05 -2.99 -0.03
C ILE A 49 8.37 -2.27 -0.27
N ARG A 50 8.30 -0.96 -0.51
CA ARG A 50 9.48 -0.11 -0.68
C ARG A 50 9.60 0.89 0.47
N GLU A 51 10.83 1.15 0.89
CA GLU A 51 11.12 2.19 1.86
C GLU A 51 11.08 3.53 1.13
N LEU A 52 10.26 4.47 1.60
CA LEU A 52 10.22 5.82 1.06
C LEU A 52 11.29 6.65 1.77
N ALA A 53 12.16 7.28 0.99
CA ALA A 53 13.08 8.28 1.51
C ALA A 53 12.31 9.52 2.00
N GLU A 54 12.94 10.31 2.86
CA GLU A 54 12.38 11.58 3.30
C GLU A 54 12.21 12.52 2.10
N GLY A 55 10.96 12.74 1.68
CA GLY A 55 10.62 13.53 0.47
C GLY A 55 10.03 12.72 -0.69
N GLU A 56 10.03 11.38 -0.66
CA GLU A 56 9.31 10.58 -1.67
C GLU A 56 7.81 10.48 -1.32
N GLU A 57 6.97 10.83 -2.30
CA GLU A 57 5.53 10.56 -2.25
C GLU A 57 5.24 9.16 -2.80
N ALA A 58 4.34 8.42 -2.16
CA ALA A 58 3.83 7.18 -2.73
C ALA A 58 2.78 7.47 -3.79
N VAL A 59 2.67 6.58 -4.78
CA VAL A 59 1.60 6.62 -5.77
C VAL A 59 0.28 6.38 -5.04
N LYS A 60 -0.48 7.47 -4.89
CA LYS A 60 -1.82 7.42 -4.29
C LYS A 60 -2.66 6.40 -5.05
N PHE A 61 -3.55 5.72 -4.33
CA PHE A 61 -4.61 4.86 -4.87
C PHE A 61 -5.43 5.65 -5.89
N GLY A 62 -4.96 5.65 -7.13
CA GLY A 62 -5.62 6.27 -8.25
C GLY A 62 -6.47 5.20 -8.87
N ARG A 63 -7.76 5.17 -8.53
CA ARG A 63 -8.74 4.71 -9.50
C ARG A 63 -8.40 5.50 -10.75
N ALA A 64 -7.94 4.83 -11.80
CA ALA A 64 -8.01 5.37 -13.14
C ALA A 64 -9.50 5.55 -13.40
N ALA A 65 -10.08 6.62 -12.86
CA ALA A 65 -11.34 7.15 -13.31
C ALA A 65 -11.02 7.58 -14.73
N GLY A 66 -11.34 6.68 -15.65
CA GLY A 66 -11.44 7.02 -17.06
C GLY A 66 -12.29 8.27 -17.21
N TYR A 67 -11.89 9.07 -18.19
CA TYR A 67 -12.79 9.97 -18.90
C TYR A 67 -14.13 9.32 -19.21
#